data_AF-A0A3D2QNC5-F1
#
_entry.id   AF-A0A3D2QNC5-F1
#
_cell.length_a   1.000
_cell.length_b   1.000
_cell.length_c   1.000
_cell.angle_alpha   90.00
_cell.angle_beta   90.00
_cell.angle_gamma   90.00
#
_symmetry.space_group_name_H-M   'P 1'
#
loop_
_entity.id
_entity.type
_entity.pdbx_description
1 polymer ?
#
loop_
_entity_poly.entity_id
_entity_poly.type
_entity_poly.pdbx_seq_one_letter_code
_entity_poly.pdbx_strand_id
1 'polypeptide(L)'
;MRQASPAWEEKCSRCGLCCHEKVIVGREVIYDLDAHCEHYDPKTHQCRIYLERLEIEARCRRVSRFSAMFASYLPETCAYVQWARSKHIRFAIRRHIRFARGNCGDSGDE
;
A
#
# COMPACT_ATOMS: atom_id res chain seq x y z
N MET A 1 -1.70 -21.38 10.25
CA MET A 1 -1.56 -20.17 9.41
C MET A 1 -2.08 -18.97 10.19
N ARG A 2 -1.24 -17.98 10.53
CA ARG A 2 -1.67 -16.79 11.30
C ARG A 2 -2.44 -15.83 10.40
N GLN A 3 -3.75 -15.98 10.28
CA GLN A 3 -4.62 -14.92 9.73
C GLN A 3 -4.46 -13.65 10.58
N ALA A 4 -4.52 -12.47 9.96
CA ALA A 4 -4.52 -11.24 10.73
C ALA A 4 -5.87 -11.12 11.44
N SER A 5 -5.87 -10.63 12.68
CA SER A 5 -7.11 -10.35 13.38
C SER A 5 -7.97 -9.39 12.54
N PRO A 6 -9.28 -9.64 12.38
CA PRO A 6 -10.18 -8.76 11.63
C PRO A 6 -10.03 -7.28 12.02
N ALA A 7 -9.89 -7.02 13.33
CA ALA A 7 -9.64 -5.70 13.91
C ALA A 7 -8.40 -4.95 13.37
N TRP A 8 -7.45 -5.65 12.76
CA TRP A 8 -6.30 -5.03 12.10
C TRP A 8 -6.61 -4.66 10.65
N GLU A 9 -7.31 -5.53 9.93
CA GLU A 9 -7.72 -5.26 8.55
C GLU A 9 -8.75 -4.13 8.48
N GLU A 10 -9.61 -3.99 9.50
CA GLU A 10 -10.56 -2.87 9.65
C GLU A 10 -9.88 -1.49 9.74
N LYS A 11 -8.60 -1.43 10.12
CA LYS A 11 -7.85 -0.17 10.13
C LYS A 11 -7.44 0.28 8.73
N CYS A 12 -7.47 -0.61 7.74
CA CYS A 12 -7.06 -0.28 6.38
C CYS A 12 -8.03 0.74 5.77
N SER A 13 -7.51 1.87 5.30
CA SER A 13 -8.29 2.88 4.57
C SER A 13 -8.61 2.48 3.13
N ARG A 14 -8.29 1.24 2.71
CA ARG A 14 -8.45 0.71 1.34
C ARG A 14 -7.91 1.64 0.25
N CYS A 15 -6.86 2.40 0.56
CA CYS A 15 -6.28 3.41 -0.33
C CYS A 15 -5.61 2.89 -1.62
N GLY A 16 -5.55 1.57 -1.86
CA GLY A 16 -4.94 0.99 -3.06
C GLY A 16 -3.41 1.03 -3.14
N LEU A 17 -2.74 1.97 -2.46
CA LEU A 17 -1.28 2.18 -2.55
C LEU A 17 -0.42 0.96 -2.20
N CYS A 18 -0.94 0.03 -1.40
CA CYS A 18 -0.21 -1.21 -1.10
C CYS A 18 -0.16 -2.17 -2.30
N CYS A 19 -1.14 -2.12 -3.21
CA CYS A 19 -1.27 -2.97 -4.41
C CYS A 19 -0.34 -2.56 -5.56
N HIS A 20 0.16 -1.34 -5.54
CA HIS A 20 1.11 -0.82 -6.54
C HIS A 20 2.53 -1.30 -6.27
N GLU A 21 3.30 -1.44 -7.35
CA GLU A 21 4.73 -1.72 -7.28
C GLU A 21 5.47 -0.53 -6.65
N LYS A 22 6.50 -0.85 -5.86
CA LYS A 22 7.28 0.14 -5.12
C LYS A 22 8.75 -0.14 -5.35
N VAL A 23 9.45 0.84 -5.89
CA VAL A 23 10.88 0.81 -6.12
C VAL A 23 11.56 1.71 -5.10
N ILE A 24 12.54 1.17 -4.38
CA ILE A 24 13.30 1.92 -3.38
C ILE A 24 14.64 2.29 -4.02
N VAL A 25 14.86 3.60 -4.22
CA VAL A 25 16.10 4.14 -4.79
C VAL A 25 16.75 5.05 -3.76
N GLY A 26 17.73 4.52 -3.02
CA GLY A 26 18.42 5.24 -1.96
C GLY A 26 17.48 5.70 -0.84
N ARG A 27 17.18 7.01 -0.80
CA ARG A 27 16.26 7.63 0.18
C ARG A 27 14.86 7.87 -0.37
N GLU A 28 14.63 7.56 -1.63
CA GLU A 28 13.36 7.77 -2.31
C GLU A 28 12.61 6.45 -2.47
N VAL A 29 11.29 6.52 -2.39
CA VAL A 29 10.39 5.40 -2.69
C VAL A 29 9.47 5.85 -3.80
N ILE A 30 9.60 5.20 -4.94
CA ILE A 30 8.85 5.47 -6.15
C ILE A 30 7.72 4.46 -6.20
N TYR A 31 6.49 4.96 -6.18
CA TYR A 31 5.29 4.18 -6.42
C TYR A 31 4.98 4.25 -7.89
N ASP A 32 4.93 3.10 -8.54
CA ASP A 32 4.48 2.99 -9.91
C ASP A 32 2.96 2.81 -9.91
N LEU A 33 2.23 3.85 -10.30
CA LEU A 33 0.77 3.83 -10.30
C LEU A 33 0.20 3.01 -11.47
N ASP A 34 0.99 2.74 -12.51
CA ASP A 34 0.58 1.92 -13.65
C ASP A 34 0.84 0.45 -13.38
N ALA A 35 1.92 0.12 -12.67
CA ALA A 35 2.21 -1.24 -12.25
C ALA A 35 1.38 -1.63 -11.01
N HIS A 36 0.19 -2.18 -11.25
CA HIS A 36 -0.70 -2.74 -10.23
C HIS A 36 -0.96 -4.24 -10.46
N CYS A 37 -1.37 -4.93 -9.39
CA CYS A 37 -1.84 -6.32 -9.49
C CYS A 37 -3.09 -6.42 -10.37
N GLU A 38 -3.25 -7.53 -11.10
CA GLU A 38 -4.41 -7.81 -11.98
C GLU A 38 -5.77 -7.70 -11.28
N HIS A 39 -5.80 -7.89 -9.95
CA HIS A 39 -7.03 -7.81 -9.15
C HIS A 39 -7.31 -6.42 -8.58
N TYR A 40 -6.43 -5.44 -8.81
CA TYR A 40 -6.67 -4.05 -8.46
C TYR A 40 -7.50 -3.39 -9.55
N ASP A 41 -8.57 -2.72 -9.14
CA ASP A 41 -9.45 -2.01 -10.05
C ASP A 41 -9.05 -0.53 -10.10
N PRO A 42 -8.46 -0.03 -11.19
CA PRO A 42 -8.00 1.35 -11.30
C PRO A 42 -9.16 2.36 -11.37
N LYS A 43 -10.39 1.94 -11.67
CA LYS A 43 -11.56 2.85 -11.68
C LYS A 43 -12.10 3.09 -10.27
N THR A 44 -12.13 2.04 -9.45
CA THR A 44 -12.68 2.10 -8.09
C THR A 44 -11.62 2.24 -7.00
N HIS A 45 -10.34 2.15 -7.37
CA HIS A 45 -9.16 2.18 -6.51
C HIS A 45 -9.17 1.09 -5.42
N GLN A 46 -9.83 -0.03 -5.69
CA GLN A 46 -10.06 -1.10 -4.72
C GLN A 46 -9.56 -2.45 -5.22
N CYS A 47 -9.11 -3.28 -4.27
CA CYS A 47 -8.73 -4.66 -4.56
C CYS A 47 -9.97 -5.54 -4.51
N ARG A 48 -10.26 -6.25 -5.61
CA ARG A 48 -11.44 -7.14 -5.72
C ARG A 48 -11.35 -8.35 -4.80
N ILE A 49 -10.14 -8.83 -4.55
CA ILE A 49 -9.86 -10.01 -3.72
C ILE A 49 -9.27 -9.65 -2.35
N TYR A 50 -9.62 -8.50 -1.77
CA TYR A 50 -8.92 -7.98 -0.58
C TYR A 50 -8.81 -9.01 0.55
N LEU A 51 -9.85 -9.83 0.79
CA LEU A 51 -9.85 -10.84 1.86
C LEU A 51 -8.92 -12.02 1.57
N GLU A 52 -8.86 -12.47 0.31
CA GLU A 52 -8.12 -13.66 -0.14
C GLU A 52 -6.79 -13.30 -0.81
N ARG A 53 -6.40 -12.01 -0.81
CA ARG A 53 -5.23 -11.49 -1.52
C ARG A 53 -3.91 -12.16 -1.16
N LEU A 54 -3.80 -12.68 0.05
CA LEU A 54 -2.59 -13.36 0.54
C LEU A 54 -2.51 -14.83 0.10
N GLU A 55 -3.64 -15.40 -0.30
CA GLU A 55 -3.76 -16.79 -0.76
C GLU A 55 -3.68 -16.86 -2.28
N ILE A 56 -4.30 -15.89 -2.97
CA ILE A 56 -4.32 -15.83 -4.43
C ILE A 56 -3.02 -15.21 -4.98
N GLU A 57 -2.57 -14.09 -4.41
CA GLU A 57 -1.42 -13.32 -4.92
C GLU A 57 -0.21 -13.44 -4.00
N ALA A 58 0.78 -14.23 -4.40
CA ALA A 58 2.01 -14.45 -3.64
C ALA A 58 2.87 -13.19 -3.47
N ARG A 59 2.75 -12.21 -4.39
CA ARG A 59 3.43 -10.91 -4.27
C ARG A 59 2.78 -10.02 -3.21
N CYS A 60 1.53 -10.28 -2.84
CA CYS A 60 0.81 -9.48 -1.88
C CYS A 60 1.38 -9.73 -0.48
N ARG A 61 1.96 -8.69 0.11
CA ARG A 61 2.50 -8.77 1.48
C ARG A 61 1.55 -8.12 2.47
N ARG A 62 1.23 -8.88 3.51
CA ARG A 62 0.45 -8.39 4.64
C ARG A 62 1.22 -7.30 5.39
N VAL A 63 0.58 -6.15 5.60
CA VAL A 63 1.10 -5.12 6.50
C VAL A 63 0.86 -5.59 7.92
N SER A 64 1.92 -6.01 8.61
CA SER A 64 1.85 -6.37 10.03
C SER A 64 2.13 -5.15 10.91
N ARG A 65 1.94 -5.29 12.24
CA ARG A 65 2.41 -4.28 13.22
C ARG A 65 3.89 -3.96 13.05
N PHE A 66 4.73 -4.97 12.79
CA PHE A 66 6.15 -4.78 12.51
C PHE A 66 6.36 -3.94 11.24
N SER A 67 5.63 -4.24 10.17
CA SER A 67 5.67 -3.43 8.95
C SER A 67 5.24 -1.98 9.23
N ALA A 68 4.17 -1.77 10.02
CA ALA A 68 3.73 -0.44 10.42
C ALA A 68 4.78 0.33 11.23
N MET A 69 5.61 -0.35 12.02
CA MET A 69 6.66 0.26 12.83
C MET A 69 7.96 0.53 12.05
N PHE A 70 8.39 -0.41 11.20
CA PHE A 70 9.73 -0.42 10.59
C PHE A 70 9.76 -0.25 9.06
N ALA A 71 8.63 -0.44 8.35
CA ALA A 71 8.63 -0.34 6.89
C ALA A 71 8.74 1.12 6.44
N SER A 72 9.91 1.52 5.96
CA SER A 72 10.18 2.86 5.43
C SER A 72 9.58 3.13 4.04
N TYR A 73 9.01 2.10 3.41
CA TYR A 73 8.36 2.21 2.10
C TYR A 73 6.87 2.52 2.15
N LEU A 74 6.27 2.68 3.32
CA LEU A 74 4.84 3.03 3.45
C LEU A 74 4.68 4.56 3.57
N PRO A 75 3.61 5.13 2.99
CA PRO A 75 3.37 6.55 3.04
C PRO A 75 2.84 6.99 4.40
N GLU A 76 3.09 8.25 4.75
CA GLU A 76 2.60 8.83 6.00
C GLU A 76 1.08 8.87 6.07
N THR A 77 0.41 8.90 4.92
CA THR A 77 -1.05 8.86 4.79
C THR A 77 -1.63 7.46 5.04
N CYS A 78 -0.82 6.40 5.04
CA CYS A 78 -1.33 5.04 5.28
C CYS A 78 -1.85 4.88 6.70
N ALA A 79 -3.08 4.36 6.85
CA ALA A 79 -3.73 4.20 8.15
C ALA A 79 -2.91 3.38 9.16
N TYR A 80 -2.15 2.38 8.70
CA TYR A 80 -1.24 1.61 9.56
C TYR A 80 -0.06 2.45 10.07
N VAL A 81 0.49 3.31 9.22
CA VAL A 81 1.56 4.24 9.59
C VAL A 81 1.03 5.29 10.56
N GLN A 82 -0.17 5.84 10.30
CA GLN A 82 -0.83 6.77 11.20
C GLN A 82 -1.08 6.14 12.58
N TRP A 83 -1.54 4.89 12.63
CA TRP A 83 -1.69 4.14 13.89
C TRP A 83 -0.35 4.02 14.64
N ALA A 84 0.73 3.64 13.96
CA ALA A 84 2.05 3.51 14.59
C ALA A 84 2.59 4.86 15.08
N ARG A 85 2.32 5.95 14.35
CA ARG A 85 2.67 7.33 14.73
C ARG A 85 1.87 7.81 15.94
N SER A 86 0.56 7.59 15.94
CA SER A 86 -0.34 7.93 17.07
C SER A 86 0.08 7.21 18.36
N LYS A 87 0.68 6.02 18.24
CA LYS A 87 1.25 5.27 19.36
C LYS A 87 2.71 5.60 19.67
N HIS A 88 3.34 6.53 18.93
CA HIS A 88 4.75 6.90 19.07
C HIS A 88 5.73 5.72 18.94
N ILE A 89 5.37 4.68 18.16
CA ILE A 89 6.16 3.46 17.95
C ILE A 89 6.69 3.33 16.51
N ARG A 90 6.75 4.44 15.77
CA ARG A 90 7.25 4.46 14.40
C ARG A 90 8.77 4.65 14.40
N PHE A 91 9.50 3.58 14.13
CA PHE A 91 10.97 3.56 14.10
C PHE A 91 11.56 3.71 12.69
N ALA A 92 10.73 3.56 11.65
CA ALA A 92 11.19 3.67 10.28
C ALA A 92 11.67 5.09 9.93
N ILE A 93 12.75 5.16 9.14
CA ILE A 93 13.26 6.42 8.58
C ILE A 93 12.24 7.02 7.63
N ARG A 94 12.04 8.35 7.69
CA ARG A 94 11.21 9.10 6.74
C ARG A 94 11.92 9.12 5.38
N ARG A 95 11.31 8.49 4.38
CA ARG A 95 11.77 8.51 2.98
C ARG A 95 10.91 9.45 2.16
N HIS A 96 11.49 10.02 1.11
CA HIS A 96 10.74 10.84 0.16
C HIS A 96 9.94 9.91 -0.75
N ILE A 97 8.63 10.10 -0.78
CA ILE A 97 7.75 9.28 -1.60
C ILE A 97 7.38 10.05 -2.84
N ARG A 98 7.67 9.45 -4.01
CA ARG A 98 7.23 9.95 -5.31
C ARG A 98 6.25 8.98 -5.92
N PHE A 99 5.25 9.51 -6.58
CA PHE A 99 4.33 8.73 -7.39
C PHE A 99 4.74 8.94 -8.84
N ALA A 100 5.26 7.89 -9.46
CA ALA A 100 5.41 7.85 -10.91
C ALA A 100 4.01 7.57 -11.47
N ARG A 101 3.40 8.60 -12.06
CA ARG A 101 2.32 8.41 -13.02
C ARG A 101 2.97 8.19 -14.38
N GLY A 102 2.90 6.98 -14.91
CA GLY A 102 2.81 6.80 -16.34
C GLY A 102 1.55 7.51 -16.83
N ASN A 103 1.63 8.03 -18.05
CA ASN A 103 0.59 8.82 -18.68
C ASN A 103 -0.79 8.16 -18.49
N CYS A 104 -1.62 8.75 -17.62
CA CYS A 104 -3.05 8.66 -17.85
C CYS A 104 -3.30 9.51 -19.11
N GLY A 105 -3.34 8.83 -20.26
CA GLY A 105 -4.11 9.32 -21.38
C GLY A 105 -5.50 9.60 -20.84
N ASP A 106 -5.82 10.89 -20.77
CA ASP A 106 -7.16 11.40 -20.56
C ASP A 106 -7.98 10.95 -21.77
N SER A 107 -8.55 9.76 -21.71
CA SER A 107 -9.66 9.37 -22.58
C SER A 107 -10.91 9.99 -21.98
N GLY A 108 -11.04 11.31 -22.13
CA GLY A 108 -12.33 11.97 -22.13
C GLY A 108 -13.03 11.59 -23.43
N ASP A 109 -13.82 10.53 -23.39
CA ASP A 109 -14.85 10.26 -24.40
C ASP A 109 -15.89 11.39 -24.33
N GLU A 110 -16.00 12.17 -25.41
CA GLU A 110 -17.11 13.09 -25.71
C GLU A 110 -17.88 12.57 -26.93
#